data_AF-A0A525HN54-F1
#
_entry.id   AF-A0A525HN54-F1
#
_cell.length_a   1.000
_cell.length_b   1.000
_cell.length_c   1.000
_cell.angle_alpha   90.00
_cell.angle_beta   90.00
_cell.angle_gamma   90.00
#
_symmetry.space_group_name_H-M   'P 1'
#
loop_
_entity.id
_entity.type
_entity.pdbx_description
1 polymer ?
#
loop_
_entity_poly.entity_id
_entity_poly.type
_entity_poly.pdbx_seq_one_letter_code
_entity_poly.pdbx_strand_id
1 'polypeptide(L)'
;MPQTLDDYYAEIEGMITEGEALTAARDPASTRRLKRRVADSMLLVASYQLFVHRHVFAPLLDDGDPALRSRVNEVKVECIALTEDLRFNVKDFLADETPLDWDVVTAKMGWYNGRLRKHIAEVRQLMSPNLSDAEHASLIARRVGTVGAQAA
;
A
#
# COMPACT_ATOMS: atom_id res chain seq x y z
N MET A 1 8.44 5.55 -12.09
CA MET A 1 8.44 5.70 -10.61
C MET A 1 7.43 6.80 -10.28
N PRO A 2 6.44 6.52 -9.43
CA PRO A 2 5.48 7.51 -8.95
C PRO A 2 6.18 8.77 -8.44
N GLN A 3 5.62 9.95 -8.73
CA GLN A 3 6.22 11.23 -8.33
C GLN A 3 5.54 11.84 -7.11
N THR A 4 4.28 11.48 -6.87
CA THR A 4 3.50 11.97 -5.73
C THR A 4 3.01 10.83 -4.85
N LEU A 5 2.60 11.19 -3.64
CA LEU A 5 2.00 10.26 -2.69
C LEU A 5 0.68 9.66 -3.23
N ASP A 6 -0.11 10.47 -3.95
CA ASP A 6 -1.34 10.03 -4.61
C ASP A 6 -1.06 9.03 -5.74
N ASP A 7 0.01 9.23 -6.52
CA ASP A 7 0.42 8.28 -7.56
C ASP A 7 0.81 6.93 -6.96
N TYR A 8 1.57 6.93 -5.86
CA TYR A 8 1.90 5.70 -5.15
C TYR A 8 0.65 4.97 -4.68
N TYR A 9 -0.34 5.69 -4.15
CA TYR A 9 -1.59 5.08 -3.70
C TYR A 9 -2.39 4.47 -4.85
N ALA A 10 -2.50 5.18 -5.98
CA ALA A 10 -3.19 4.68 -7.16
C ALA A 10 -2.50 3.43 -7.73
N GLU A 11 -1.16 3.46 -7.85
CA GLU A 11 -0.41 2.31 -8.34
C GLU A 11 -0.54 1.11 -7.39
N ILE A 12 -0.35 1.31 -6.07
CA ILE A 12 -0.48 0.24 -5.07
C ILE A 12 -1.89 -0.38 -5.10
N GLU A 13 -2.95 0.44 -5.16
CA GLU A 13 -4.31 -0.09 -5.19
C GLU A 13 -4.61 -0.87 -6.47
N GLY A 14 -4.07 -0.40 -7.62
CA GLY A 14 -4.13 -1.14 -8.87
C GLY A 14 -3.40 -2.49 -8.78
N MET A 15 -2.23 -2.52 -8.15
CA MET A 15 -1.48 -3.75 -7.91
C MET A 15 -2.24 -4.74 -7.04
N ILE A 16 -2.87 -4.26 -5.97
CA ILE A 16 -3.67 -5.08 -5.08
C ILE A 16 -4.87 -5.66 -5.84
N THR A 17 -5.63 -4.83 -6.56
CA THR A 17 -6.81 -5.26 -7.32
C THR A 17 -6.46 -6.35 -8.34
N GLU A 18 -5.37 -6.16 -9.08
CA GLU A 18 -4.89 -7.16 -10.04
C GLU A 18 -4.43 -8.45 -9.36
N GLY A 19 -3.73 -8.36 -8.22
CA GLY A 19 -3.30 -9.52 -7.44
C GLY A 19 -4.49 -10.32 -6.89
N GLU A 20 -5.48 -9.63 -6.31
CA GLU A 20 -6.72 -10.20 -5.80
C GLU A 20 -7.47 -10.95 -6.92
N ALA A 21 -7.56 -10.36 -8.12
CA ALA A 21 -8.16 -11.01 -9.28
C ALA A 21 -7.42 -12.28 -9.71
N LEU A 22 -6.08 -12.28 -9.72
CA LEU A 22 -5.26 -13.46 -10.03
C LEU A 22 -5.50 -14.58 -9.01
N THR A 23 -5.53 -14.25 -7.72
CA THR A 23 -5.78 -15.24 -6.67
C THR A 23 -7.21 -15.78 -6.68
N ALA A 24 -8.20 -14.94 -7.02
CA ALA A 24 -9.60 -15.34 -7.12
C ALA A 24 -9.85 -16.32 -8.28
N ALA A 25 -9.12 -16.17 -9.38
CA ALA A 25 -9.21 -17.06 -10.53
C ALA A 25 -8.69 -18.48 -10.24
N ARG A 26 -7.78 -18.63 -9.25
CA ARG A 26 -7.16 -19.90 -8.84
C ARG A 26 -6.60 -20.74 -10.00
N ASP A 27 -6.14 -20.07 -11.06
CA ASP A 27 -5.64 -20.72 -12.27
C ASP A 27 -4.14 -21.09 -12.12
N PRO A 28 -3.77 -22.38 -12.11
CA PRO A 28 -2.36 -22.80 -12.05
C PRO A 28 -1.49 -22.20 -13.15
N ALA A 29 -2.03 -21.97 -14.35
CA ALA A 29 -1.29 -21.35 -15.45
C ALA A 29 -0.90 -19.88 -15.15
N SER A 30 -1.61 -19.23 -14.23
CA SER A 30 -1.34 -17.86 -13.80
C SER A 30 -0.23 -17.75 -12.73
N THR A 31 0.26 -18.86 -12.17
CA THR A 31 1.25 -18.89 -11.07
C THR A 31 2.48 -18.02 -11.35
N ARG A 32 3.07 -18.15 -12.55
CA ARG A 32 4.24 -17.35 -12.94
C ARG A 32 3.93 -15.86 -12.99
N ARG A 33 2.73 -15.51 -13.47
CA ARG A 33 2.26 -14.11 -13.53
C ARG A 33 2.04 -13.57 -12.12
N LEU A 34 1.44 -14.34 -11.21
CA LEU A 34 1.25 -13.96 -9.82
C LEU A 34 2.59 -13.71 -9.12
N LYS A 35 3.55 -14.64 -9.22
CA LYS A 35 4.90 -14.49 -8.66
C LYS A 35 5.60 -13.23 -9.18
N ARG A 36 5.56 -13.00 -10.50
CA ARG A 36 6.11 -11.77 -11.09
C ARG A 36 5.43 -10.52 -10.50
N ARG A 37 4.10 -10.56 -10.35
CA ARG A 37 3.36 -9.43 -9.79
C ARG A 37 3.77 -9.16 -8.35
N VAL A 38 3.94 -10.19 -7.52
CA VAL A 38 4.44 -10.06 -6.14
C VAL A 38 5.84 -9.44 -6.09
N ALA A 39 6.74 -9.84 -7.00
CA ALA A 39 8.07 -9.23 -7.09
C ALA A 39 7.98 -7.74 -7.47
N ASP A 40 7.15 -7.38 -8.44
CA ASP A 40 6.92 -5.99 -8.82
C ASP A 40 6.30 -5.19 -7.65
N SER A 41 5.39 -5.82 -6.87
CA SER A 41 4.76 -5.19 -5.69
C SER A 41 5.78 -4.81 -4.65
N MET A 42 6.72 -5.72 -4.38
CA MET A 42 7.77 -5.49 -3.40
C MET A 42 8.59 -4.23 -3.74
N LEU A 43 8.95 -4.05 -5.01
CA LEU A 43 9.71 -2.88 -5.46
C LEU A 43 8.91 -1.58 -5.34
N LEU A 44 7.63 -1.61 -5.72
CA LEU A 44 6.74 -0.46 -5.60
C LEU A 44 6.56 -0.06 -4.12
N VAL A 45 6.25 -1.02 -3.25
CA VAL A 45 6.02 -0.77 -1.82
C VAL A 45 7.31 -0.28 -1.16
N ALA A 46 8.46 -0.87 -1.45
CA ALA A 46 9.74 -0.37 -0.92
C ALA A 46 10.03 1.07 -1.35
N SER A 47 9.69 1.43 -2.59
CA SER A 47 9.84 2.80 -3.11
C SER A 47 8.88 3.78 -2.43
N TYR A 48 7.63 3.37 -2.23
CA TYR A 48 6.65 4.11 -1.45
C TYR A 48 7.13 4.35 -0.01
N GLN A 49 7.65 3.32 0.65
CA GLN A 49 8.15 3.41 2.02
C GLN A 49 9.32 4.41 2.12
N LEU A 50 10.30 4.33 1.22
CA LEU A 50 11.38 5.31 1.14
C LEU A 50 10.85 6.74 0.93
N PHE A 51 9.85 6.90 0.07
CA PHE A 51 9.21 8.18 -0.18
C PHE A 51 8.57 8.75 1.10
N VAL A 52 7.72 7.99 1.80
CA VAL A 52 7.04 8.48 3.01
C VAL A 52 8.03 8.78 4.13
N HIS A 53 9.11 8.00 4.27
CA HIS A 53 10.17 8.29 5.23
C HIS A 53 10.81 9.66 4.98
N ARG A 54 11.14 9.96 3.73
CA ARG A 54 11.82 11.20 3.34
C ARG A 54 10.90 12.41 3.32
N HIS A 55 9.69 12.25 2.80
CA HIS A 55 8.82 13.37 2.45
C HIS A 55 7.66 13.59 3.43
N VAL A 56 7.40 12.62 4.32
CA VAL A 56 6.33 12.73 5.33
C VAL A 56 6.92 12.64 6.73
N PHE A 57 7.56 11.53 7.09
CA PHE A 57 7.99 11.31 8.48
C PHE A 57 9.10 12.26 8.92
N ALA A 58 10.18 12.41 8.13
CA ALA A 58 11.30 13.28 8.53
C ALA A 58 10.83 14.74 8.76
N PRO A 59 10.09 15.39 7.85
CA PRO A 59 9.58 16.74 8.08
C PRO A 59 8.68 16.86 9.33
N LEU A 60 7.78 15.91 9.57
CA LEU A 60 6.84 15.99 10.70
C LEU A 60 7.50 15.71 12.06
N LEU A 61 8.64 15.00 12.10
CA LEU A 61 9.39 14.77 13.33
C LEU A 61 10.13 16.03 13.80
N ASP A 62 10.50 16.91 12.86
CA ASP A 62 11.26 18.14 13.09
C ASP A 62 10.37 19.31 13.59
N ASP A 63 9.04 19.22 13.43
CA ASP A 63 8.06 20.31 13.68
C ASP A 63 7.77 20.62 15.17
N GLY A 64 8.52 20.02 16.10
CA GLY A 64 8.46 20.36 17.53
C GLY A 64 7.32 19.72 18.35
N ASP A 65 6.13 19.47 17.79
CA ASP A 65 4.96 18.92 18.53
C ASP A 65 5.18 17.48 19.05
N PRO A 66 5.20 17.24 20.38
CA PRO A 66 5.33 15.91 20.97
C PRO A 66 4.22 14.93 20.61
N ALA A 67 2.97 15.39 20.47
CA ALA A 67 1.83 14.50 20.20
C ALA A 67 1.88 13.98 18.75
N LEU A 68 2.08 14.90 17.80
CA LEU A 68 2.34 14.54 16.40
C LEU A 68 3.58 13.65 16.27
N ARG A 69 4.67 13.95 16.98
CA ARG A 69 5.89 13.12 16.97
C ARG A 69 5.62 11.69 17.44
N SER A 70 4.82 11.51 18.50
CA SER A 70 4.40 10.18 18.97
C SER A 70 3.66 9.44 17.87
N ARG A 71 2.66 10.09 17.26
CA ARG A 71 1.86 9.48 16.19
C ARG A 71 2.69 9.13 14.96
N VAL A 72 3.59 10.00 14.53
CA VAL A 72 4.49 9.72 13.40
C VAL A 72 5.39 8.52 13.70
N ASN A 73 5.89 8.39 14.93
CA ASN A 73 6.70 7.24 15.32
C ASN A 73 5.91 5.92 15.31
N GLU A 74 4.65 5.91 15.75
CA GLU A 74 3.78 4.73 15.64
C GLU A 74 3.61 4.28 14.19
N VAL A 75 3.26 5.22 13.30
CA VAL A 75 3.06 4.93 11.87
C VAL A 75 4.36 4.49 11.20
N LYS A 76 5.50 5.06 11.62
CA LYS A 76 6.84 4.68 11.16
C LYS A 76 7.22 3.26 11.58
N VAL A 77 6.87 2.84 12.81
CA VAL A 77 7.10 1.47 13.28
C VAL A 77 6.31 0.48 12.41
N GLU A 78 5.05 0.77 12.10
CA GLU A 78 4.24 -0.07 11.21
C GLU A 78 4.82 -0.12 9.79
N CYS A 79 5.33 1.00 9.26
CA CYS A 79 6.02 1.05 7.97
C CYS A 79 7.20 0.06 7.93
N ILE A 80 8.03 0.04 8.97
CA ILE A 80 9.18 -0.87 9.09
C ILE A 80 8.71 -2.33 9.16
N ALA A 81 7.70 -2.62 9.99
CA ALA A 81 7.14 -3.97 10.11
C ALA A 81 6.62 -4.49 8.76
N LEU A 82 5.90 -3.66 7.99
CA LEU A 82 5.44 -4.01 6.65
C LEU A 82 6.58 -4.30 5.66
N THR A 83 7.71 -3.60 5.78
CA THR A 83 8.91 -3.87 4.97
C THR A 83 9.53 -5.21 5.32
N GLU A 84 9.65 -5.50 6.62
CA GLU A 84 10.23 -6.75 7.11
C GLU A 84 9.38 -7.95 6.68
N ASP A 85 8.06 -7.85 6.85
CA ASP A 85 7.10 -8.86 6.39
C ASP A 85 7.24 -9.13 4.90
N LEU A 86 7.33 -8.10 4.05
CA LEU A 86 7.58 -8.25 2.62
C LEU A 86 8.89 -8.99 2.36
N ARG A 87 9.99 -8.55 3.00
CA ARG A 87 11.34 -9.07 2.74
C ARG A 87 11.45 -10.56 3.07
N PHE A 88 10.86 -11.00 4.18
CA PHE A 88 10.88 -12.41 4.58
C PHE A 88 9.94 -13.26 3.72
N ASN A 89 8.70 -12.82 3.53
CA ASN A 89 7.69 -13.67 2.89
C ASN A 89 7.84 -13.73 1.36
N VAL A 90 8.24 -12.64 0.69
CA VAL A 90 8.34 -12.61 -0.77
C VAL A 90 9.50 -13.47 -1.25
N LYS A 91 10.65 -13.43 -0.58
CA LYS A 91 11.81 -14.23 -0.98
C LYS A 91 11.47 -15.72 -1.01
N ASP A 92 10.84 -16.21 0.06
CA ASP A 92 10.49 -17.62 0.18
C ASP A 92 9.38 -17.99 -0.82
N PHE A 93 8.37 -17.13 -0.98
CA PHE A 93 7.30 -17.33 -1.96
C PHE A 93 7.79 -17.39 -3.41
N LEU A 94 8.75 -16.54 -3.78
CA LEU A 94 9.30 -16.54 -5.14
C LEU A 94 10.14 -17.79 -5.42
N ALA A 95 10.86 -18.30 -4.42
CA ALA A 95 11.73 -19.49 -4.54
C ALA A 95 10.97 -20.83 -4.49
N ASP A 96 9.73 -20.85 -3.99
CA ASP A 96 8.94 -22.06 -3.83
C ASP A 96 8.38 -22.56 -5.18
N GLU A 97 8.97 -23.62 -5.74
CA GLU A 97 8.53 -24.21 -7.01
C GLU A 97 7.35 -25.20 -6.86
N THR A 98 6.82 -25.37 -5.65
CA THR A 98 5.64 -26.24 -5.45
C THR A 98 4.36 -25.58 -5.99
N PRO A 99 3.34 -26.39 -6.36
CA PRO A 99 2.03 -25.85 -6.71
C PRO A 99 1.48 -24.99 -5.57
N LEU A 100 0.92 -23.83 -5.92
CA LEU A 100 0.39 -22.90 -4.93
C LEU A 100 -0.80 -23.50 -4.18
N ASP A 101 -0.75 -23.42 -2.85
CA ASP A 101 -1.94 -23.46 -2.03
C ASP A 101 -2.66 -22.11 -2.14
N TRP A 102 -3.67 -22.06 -3.01
CA TRP A 102 -4.41 -20.84 -3.32
C TRP A 102 -5.12 -20.25 -2.10
N ASP A 103 -5.56 -21.07 -1.15
CA ASP A 103 -6.25 -20.57 0.04
C ASP A 103 -5.25 -19.88 0.97
N VAL A 104 -4.08 -20.50 1.18
CA VAL A 104 -3.00 -19.91 1.97
C VAL A 104 -2.47 -18.63 1.32
N VAL A 105 -2.27 -18.63 0.01
CA VAL A 105 -1.78 -17.46 -0.73
C VAL A 105 -2.79 -16.32 -0.66
N THR A 106 -4.08 -16.59 -0.88
CA THR A 106 -5.15 -15.58 -0.81
C THR A 106 -5.24 -14.99 0.59
N ALA A 107 -5.19 -15.82 1.64
CA ALA A 107 -5.24 -15.34 3.02
C ALA A 107 -4.04 -14.46 3.38
N LYS A 108 -2.82 -14.87 3.01
CA LYS A 108 -1.60 -14.09 3.26
C LYS A 108 -1.62 -12.76 2.52
N MET A 109 -1.99 -12.76 1.25
CA MET A 109 -2.11 -11.54 0.45
C MET A 109 -3.19 -10.61 1.00
N GLY A 110 -4.37 -11.13 1.32
CA GLY A 110 -5.46 -10.33 1.90
C GLY A 110 -5.06 -9.68 3.23
N TRP A 111 -4.38 -10.41 4.11
CA TRP A 111 -3.87 -9.87 5.37
C TRP A 111 -2.85 -8.75 5.15
N TYR A 112 -1.87 -8.96 4.26
CA TYR A 112 -0.84 -7.96 3.97
C TYR A 112 -1.45 -6.71 3.32
N ASN A 113 -2.29 -6.89 2.30
CA ASN A 113 -2.96 -5.80 1.59
C ASN A 113 -3.84 -4.98 2.54
N GLY A 114 -4.53 -5.63 3.48
CA GLY A 114 -5.31 -4.94 4.52
C GLY A 114 -4.46 -4.04 5.41
N ARG A 115 -3.31 -4.54 5.88
CA ARG A 115 -2.37 -3.72 6.67
C ARG A 115 -1.75 -2.58 5.86
N LEU A 116 -1.37 -2.83 4.61
CA LEU A 116 -0.82 -1.79 3.73
C LEU A 116 -1.85 -0.67 3.47
N ARG A 117 -3.10 -1.01 3.18
CA ARG A 117 -4.19 -0.03 3.01
C ARG A 117 -4.42 0.79 4.28
N LYS A 118 -4.42 0.14 5.45
CA LYS A 118 -4.51 0.83 6.75
C LYS A 118 -3.36 1.82 6.93
N HIS A 119 -2.12 1.37 6.70
CA HIS A 119 -0.95 2.24 6.80
C HIS A 119 -1.03 3.45 5.87
N ILE A 120 -1.44 3.26 4.62
CA ILE A 120 -1.69 4.34 3.65
C ILE A 120 -2.71 5.35 4.20
N ALA A 121 -3.79 4.89 4.81
CA ALA A 121 -4.79 5.77 5.42
C ALA A 121 -4.20 6.58 6.59
N GLU A 122 -3.38 5.95 7.44
CA GLU A 122 -2.71 6.63 8.56
C GLU A 122 -1.71 7.69 8.06
N VAL A 123 -0.95 7.40 7.01
CA VAL A 123 -0.05 8.38 6.36
C VAL A 123 -0.85 9.55 5.77
N ARG A 124 -2.02 9.30 5.17
CA ARG A 124 -2.91 10.37 4.70
C ARG A 124 -3.40 11.26 5.84
N GLN A 125 -3.78 10.67 6.98
CA GLN A 125 -4.21 11.43 8.16
C GLN A 125 -3.08 12.30 8.72
N LEU A 126 -1.84 11.82 8.72
CA LEU A 126 -0.66 12.63 9.09
C LEU A 126 -0.47 13.87 8.20
N MET A 127 -0.79 13.75 6.91
CA MET A 127 -0.66 14.85 5.94
C MET A 127 -1.83 15.83 5.97
N SER A 128 -2.95 15.45 6.59
CA SER A 128 -4.18 16.24 6.65
C SER A 128 -4.81 16.19 8.06
N PRO A 129 -4.11 16.65 9.10
CA PRO A 129 -4.54 16.46 10.49
C PRO A 129 -5.85 17.19 10.86
N ASN A 130 -6.34 18.10 10.01
CA ASN A 130 -7.54 18.91 10.23
C ASN A 130 -8.79 18.45 9.45
N LEU A 131 -8.71 17.38 8.66
CA LEU A 131 -9.86 16.88 7.91
C LEU A 131 -10.43 15.64 8.58
N SER A 132 -11.72 15.68 8.90
CA SER A 132 -12.46 14.52 9.38
C SER A 132 -12.58 13.43 8.31
N ASP A 133 -12.79 12.17 8.71
CA ASP A 133 -12.97 11.05 7.78
C ASP A 133 -14.11 11.29 6.76
N ALA A 134 -15.15 12.04 7.14
CA ALA A 134 -16.25 12.43 6.27
C ALA A 134 -15.82 13.44 5.19
N GLU A 135 -14.90 14.34 5.50
CA GLU A 135 -14.35 15.32 4.56
C GLU A 135 -13.36 14.65 3.60
N HIS A 136 -12.61 13.64 4.07
CA HIS A 136 -11.83 12.75 3.22
C HIS A 136 -12.72 12.00 2.21
N ALA A 137 -13.82 11.39 2.66
CA ALA A 137 -14.77 10.70 1.79
C ALA A 137 -15.42 11.64 0.76
N SER A 138 -15.73 12.88 1.15
CA SER A 138 -16.32 13.91 0.28
C SER A 138 -15.34 14.42 -0.79
N LEU A 139 -14.05 14.58 -0.46
CA LEU A 139 -13.00 14.94 -1.42
C LEU A 139 -12.77 13.85 -2.46
N ILE A 140 -12.79 12.58 -2.04
CA ILE A 140 -12.71 11.43 -2.96
C ILE A 140 -13.92 11.42 -3.90
N ALA A 141 -15.14 11.60 -3.37
CA ALA A 141 -16.37 11.63 -4.17
C ALA A 141 -16.41 12.81 -5.17
N ARG A 142 -15.94 14.00 -4.77
CA ARG A 142 -15.82 15.16 -5.68
C ARG A 142 -14.82 14.93 -6.80
N ARG A 143 -13.69 14.29 -6.53
CA ARG A 143 -12.66 14.03 -7.56
C ARG A 143 -13.14 13.01 -8.60
N VAL A 144 -13.88 11.99 -8.18
CA VAL A 144 -14.54 11.02 -9.09
C VAL A 144 -15.63 11.69 -9.94
N GLY A 145 -16.41 12.61 -9.37
CA GLY A 145 -17.41 13.38 -10.11
C GLY A 145 -16.80 14.39 -11.12
N THR A 146 -15.62 14.93 -10.83
CA THR A 146 -14.95 15.92 -11.71
C THR A 146 -14.30 15.24 -12.93
N VAL A 147 -13.79 14.00 -12.77
CA VAL A 147 -13.27 13.21 -13.91
C VAL A 147 -14.41 12.76 -14.84
N GLY A 148 -15.63 12.55 -14.32
CA GLY A 148 -16.81 12.25 -15.14
C GLY A 148 -17.37 13.45 -15.93
N ALA A 149 -17.11 14.69 -15.49
CA ALA A 149 -17.60 15.90 -16.17
C ALA A 149 -16.64 16.44 -17.24
N GLN A 150 -15.37 15.99 -17.26
CA GLN A 150 -14.39 16.33 -18.30
C GLN A 150 -14.25 15.25 -19.38
N ALA A 151 -15.04 14.18 -19.32
CA ALA A 151 -15.10 13.10 -20.30
C ALA A 151 -16.43 13.06 -21.09
N ALA A 152 -17.14 14.18 -21.19
CA ALA A 152 -18.35 14.34 -22.01
C ALA A 152 -18.19 15.47 -23.03
#